data_AF-A0A7W0GRN7-F1
#
_entry.id   AF-A0A7W0GRN7-F1
#
_cell.length_a   1.000
_cell.length_b   1.000
_cell.length_c   1.000
_cell.angle_alpha   90.00
_cell.angle_beta   90.00
_cell.angle_gamma   90.00
#
_symmetry.space_group_name_H-M   'P 1'
#
loop_
_entity.id
_entity.type
_entity.pdbx_description
1 polymer ?
#
loop_
_entity_poly.entity_id
_entity_poly.type
_entity_poly.pdbx_seq_one_letter_code
_entity_poly.pdbx_strand_id
1 'polypeptide(L)'
;MTATDRSRNRALVDFVVLPMFFLTVALLGGLRVGAENRAFIFVAPPLVTLLLAVLLVLLLVRGRLIRFHQWVGTELPPLTNVAHIWMLLTLFFASAQAFNSVLPEGGLLHWLFSFFFLWTLWNNQFSSFDPRRLLRSLAILFGTAFVLKHMLLASLYSTEGGWLRRVAGTLLQGVSLGTLDAPTFAPATGYISFFTLTLYVAGLILLAFAGKDETDSVVHQVVEEYRQLPASDRLAVRDAILDDQPAPKIEVKNDPRIPTK
;
A
#
# COMPACT_ATOMS: atom_id res chain seq x y z
N MET A 1 30.06 -13.73 -1.87
CA MET A 1 28.68 -13.98 -2.35
C MET A 1 28.69 -13.95 -3.86
N THR A 2 28.43 -15.08 -4.50
CA THR A 2 28.44 -15.21 -5.97
C THR A 2 27.12 -14.68 -6.55
N ALA A 3 27.07 -14.36 -7.86
CA ALA A 3 25.87 -13.84 -8.52
C ALA A 3 24.66 -14.81 -8.40
N THR A 4 24.93 -16.11 -8.40
CA THR A 4 23.96 -17.19 -8.24
C THR A 4 23.32 -17.22 -6.86
N ASP A 5 24.07 -16.85 -5.80
CA ASP A 5 23.53 -16.76 -4.44
C ASP A 5 22.52 -15.60 -4.33
N ARG A 6 22.78 -14.49 -5.03
CA ARG A 6 21.88 -13.32 -5.01
C ARG A 6 20.55 -13.62 -5.71
N SER A 7 20.58 -14.28 -6.87
CA SER A 7 19.34 -14.64 -7.59
C SER A 7 18.49 -15.64 -6.80
N ARG A 8 19.12 -16.64 -6.17
CA ARG A 8 18.41 -17.61 -5.32
C ARG A 8 17.81 -16.96 -4.08
N ASN A 9 18.56 -16.10 -3.38
CA ASN A 9 18.06 -15.39 -2.21
C ASN A 9 16.90 -14.46 -2.56
N ARG A 10 16.96 -13.81 -3.72
CA ARG A 10 15.87 -12.96 -4.22
C ARG A 10 14.61 -13.77 -4.52
N ALA A 11 14.73 -14.89 -5.23
CA ALA A 11 13.60 -15.77 -5.49
C ALA A 11 12.95 -16.27 -4.18
N LEU A 12 13.76 -16.59 -3.17
CA LEU A 12 13.23 -16.94 -1.84
C LEU A 12 12.47 -15.78 -1.20
N VAL A 13 12.96 -14.54 -1.31
CA VAL A 13 12.25 -13.37 -0.78
C VAL A 13 10.92 -13.19 -1.49
N ASP A 14 10.93 -13.19 -2.83
CA ASP A 14 9.77 -12.83 -3.65
C ASP A 14 8.66 -13.90 -3.59
N PHE A 15 9.03 -15.18 -3.62
CA PHE A 15 8.07 -16.29 -3.71
C PHE A 15 7.73 -16.94 -2.38
N VAL A 16 8.53 -16.74 -1.33
CA VAL A 16 8.32 -17.40 -0.02
C VAL A 16 8.17 -16.39 1.10
N VAL A 17 9.16 -15.52 1.31
CA VAL A 17 9.16 -14.61 2.47
C VAL A 17 8.04 -13.59 2.36
N LEU A 18 7.88 -12.93 1.22
CA LEU A 18 6.88 -11.89 1.02
C LEU A 18 5.44 -12.40 1.19
N PRO A 19 5.02 -13.49 0.49
CA PRO A 19 3.69 -14.04 0.67
C PRO A 19 3.44 -14.52 2.11
N MET A 20 4.45 -15.11 2.77
CA MET A 20 4.33 -15.53 4.17
C MET A 20 4.19 -14.34 5.12
N PHE A 21 4.86 -13.22 4.83
CA PHE A 21 4.71 -11.97 5.58
C PHE A 21 3.27 -11.46 5.50
N PHE A 22 2.72 -11.34 4.29
CA PHE A 22 1.35 -10.88 4.09
C PHE A 22 0.31 -11.87 4.60
N LEU A 23 0.55 -13.18 4.48
CA LEU A 23 -0.30 -14.20 5.08
C LEU A 23 -0.32 -14.07 6.61
N THR A 24 0.84 -13.82 7.23
CA THR A 24 0.93 -13.57 8.68
C THR A 24 0.13 -12.34 9.07
N VAL A 25 0.21 -11.25 8.29
CA VAL A 25 -0.62 -10.06 8.50
C VAL A 25 -2.12 -10.39 8.36
N ALA A 26 -2.51 -11.16 7.35
CA ALA A 26 -3.91 -11.53 7.14
C ALA A 26 -4.47 -12.37 8.30
N LEU A 27 -3.67 -13.29 8.84
CA LEU A 27 -4.06 -14.12 9.98
C LEU A 27 -4.08 -13.33 11.29
N LEU A 28 -3.04 -12.53 11.58
CA LEU A 28 -2.97 -11.74 12.81
C LEU A 28 -3.97 -10.59 12.84
N GLY A 29 -4.23 -9.94 11.70
CA GLY A 29 -5.16 -8.81 11.64
C GLY A 29 -6.62 -9.20 11.86
N GLY A 30 -6.98 -10.48 11.65
CA GLY A 30 -8.27 -11.04 12.04
C GLY A 30 -8.31 -11.55 13.48
N LEU A 31 -7.16 -11.69 14.14
CA LEU A 31 -7.10 -12.23 15.50
C LEU A 31 -7.55 -11.18 16.52
N ARG A 32 -8.49 -11.57 17.38
CA ARG A 32 -8.99 -10.79 18.51
C ARG A 32 -8.92 -11.64 19.77
N VAL A 33 -8.76 -10.99 20.92
CA VAL A 33 -8.76 -11.65 22.23
C VAL A 33 -10.02 -11.25 22.98
N GLY A 34 -10.88 -12.22 23.31
CA GLY A 34 -12.10 -11.98 24.08
C GLY A 34 -11.78 -11.51 25.50
N ALA A 35 -12.53 -10.53 26.03
CA ALA A 35 -12.25 -9.96 27.35
C ALA A 35 -12.46 -10.97 28.50
N GLU A 36 -13.49 -11.82 28.42
CA GLU A 36 -13.88 -12.71 29.52
C GLU A 36 -12.99 -13.95 29.59
N ASN A 37 -12.90 -14.72 28.50
CA ASN A 37 -12.22 -16.02 28.50
C ASN A 37 -10.78 -15.96 27.98
N ARG A 38 -10.30 -14.78 27.56
CA ARG A 38 -9.02 -14.58 26.83
C ARG A 38 -8.85 -15.50 25.62
N ALA A 39 -9.97 -16.02 25.09
CA ALA A 39 -9.97 -16.90 23.94
C ALA A 39 -9.58 -16.12 22.68
N PHE A 40 -8.83 -16.78 21.81
CA PHE A 40 -8.53 -16.28 20.48
C PHE A 40 -9.75 -16.45 19.59
N ILE A 41 -10.23 -15.33 19.04
CA ILE A 41 -11.36 -15.29 18.12
C ILE A 41 -10.84 -14.75 16.80
N PHE A 42 -11.14 -15.44 15.70
CA PHE A 42 -10.83 -14.95 14.37
C PHE A 42 -12.04 -14.21 13.80
N VAL A 43 -11.86 -12.94 13.48
CA VAL A 43 -12.87 -12.07 12.88
C VAL A 43 -12.54 -11.87 11.41
N ALA A 44 -13.47 -12.30 10.56
CA ALA A 44 -13.37 -12.08 9.12
C ALA A 44 -13.47 -10.59 8.77
N PRO A 45 -12.75 -10.11 7.73
CA PRO A 45 -12.80 -8.72 7.35
C PRO A 45 -14.20 -8.36 6.81
N PRO A 46 -14.84 -7.27 7.29
CA PRO A 46 -16.15 -6.87 6.80
C PRO A 46 -16.09 -6.38 5.35
N LEU A 47 -17.22 -6.43 4.64
CA LEU A 47 -17.31 -6.06 3.21
C LEU A 47 -16.67 -4.72 2.88
N VAL A 48 -16.85 -3.71 3.74
CA VAL A 48 -16.24 -2.38 3.54
C VAL A 48 -14.72 -2.44 3.48
N THR A 49 -14.08 -3.27 4.32
CA THR A 49 -12.61 -3.42 4.31
C THR A 49 -12.11 -4.14 3.06
N LEU A 50 -12.91 -5.05 2.48
CA LEU A 50 -12.61 -5.66 1.19
C LEU A 50 -12.66 -4.61 0.08
N LEU A 51 -13.67 -3.73 0.08
CA LEU A 51 -13.73 -2.62 -0.89
C LEU A 51 -12.54 -1.67 -0.75
N LEU A 52 -12.18 -1.30 0.48
CA LEU A 52 -10.98 -0.48 0.75
C LEU A 52 -9.70 -1.19 0.30
N ALA A 53 -9.60 -2.51 0.50
CA ALA A 53 -8.48 -3.31 0.04
C ALA A 53 -8.37 -3.33 -1.49
N VAL A 54 -9.50 -3.44 -2.22
CA VAL A 54 -9.51 -3.34 -3.69
C VAL A 54 -8.97 -1.98 -4.12
N LEU A 55 -9.49 -0.88 -3.56
CA LEU A 55 -9.02 0.46 -3.90
C LEU A 55 -7.54 0.66 -3.57
N LEU A 56 -7.08 0.11 -2.45
CA LEU A 56 -5.67 0.16 -2.08
C LEU A 56 -4.81 -0.63 -3.07
N VAL A 57 -5.17 -1.88 -3.41
CA VAL A 57 -4.42 -2.67 -4.40
C VAL A 57 -4.39 -1.96 -5.75
N LEU A 58 -5.49 -1.38 -6.20
CA LEU A 58 -5.53 -0.54 -7.41
C LEU A 58 -4.57 0.65 -7.31
N LEU A 59 -4.51 1.31 -6.14
CA LEU A 59 -3.58 2.40 -5.88
C LEU A 59 -2.12 1.92 -5.91
N LEU A 60 -1.82 0.72 -5.39
CA LEU A 60 -0.48 0.13 -5.44
C LEU A 60 -0.04 -0.20 -6.87
N VAL A 61 -0.97 -0.69 -7.70
CA VAL A 61 -0.73 -0.92 -9.13
C VAL A 61 -0.50 0.42 -9.85
N ARG A 62 -1.37 1.42 -9.66
CA ARG A 62 -1.22 2.75 -10.27
C ARG A 62 0.03 3.47 -9.81
N GLY A 63 0.37 3.37 -8.53
CA GLY A 63 1.58 3.91 -7.92
C GLY A 63 2.85 3.15 -8.30
N ARG A 64 2.75 2.17 -9.22
CA ARG A 64 3.86 1.34 -9.73
C ARG A 64 4.62 0.57 -8.66
N LEU A 65 4.01 0.38 -7.48
CA LEU A 65 4.52 -0.52 -6.45
C LEU A 65 4.34 -1.98 -6.90
N ILE A 66 3.23 -2.26 -7.58
CA ILE A 66 2.95 -3.53 -8.24
C ILE A 66 2.96 -3.30 -9.76
N ARG A 67 3.82 -4.00 -10.47
CA ARG A 67 3.90 -3.92 -11.95
C ARG A 67 3.17 -5.12 -12.54
N PHE A 68 1.84 -5.04 -12.60
CA PHE A 68 0.99 -6.17 -13.00
C PHE A 68 1.42 -6.84 -14.32
N HIS A 69 1.82 -6.03 -15.32
CA HIS A 69 2.28 -6.52 -16.62
C HIS A 69 3.55 -7.38 -16.55
N GLN A 70 4.40 -7.20 -15.54
CA GLN A 70 5.61 -7.99 -15.35
C GLN A 70 5.36 -9.27 -14.56
N TRP A 71 4.21 -9.40 -13.89
CA TRP A 71 3.91 -10.51 -12.99
C TRP A 71 3.04 -11.58 -13.62
N VAL A 72 2.21 -11.21 -14.58
CA VAL A 72 1.32 -12.16 -15.26
C VAL A 72 1.55 -12.03 -16.75
N GLY A 73 2.11 -13.08 -17.34
CA GLY A 73 2.41 -13.14 -18.76
C GLY A 73 2.47 -14.57 -19.26
N THR A 74 2.17 -14.77 -20.54
CA THR A 74 2.29 -16.08 -21.21
C THR A 74 3.74 -16.53 -21.38
N GLU A 75 4.69 -15.60 -21.26
CA GLU A 75 6.12 -15.86 -21.34
C GLU A 75 6.71 -16.39 -20.03
N LEU A 76 5.96 -16.29 -18.92
CA LEU A 76 6.40 -16.78 -17.62
C LEU A 76 6.02 -18.24 -17.42
N PRO A 77 6.85 -19.03 -16.72
CA PRO A 77 6.47 -20.39 -16.32
C PRO A 77 5.14 -20.40 -15.55
N PRO A 78 4.27 -21.42 -15.74
CA PRO A 78 2.97 -21.47 -15.07
C PRO A 78 3.05 -21.37 -13.54
N LEU A 79 4.06 -22.00 -12.94
CA LEU A 79 4.31 -21.94 -11.49
C LEU A 79 4.62 -20.52 -11.00
N THR A 80 5.35 -19.74 -11.79
CA THR A 80 5.66 -18.34 -11.49
C THR A 80 4.40 -17.49 -11.51
N ASN A 81 3.54 -17.68 -12.52
CA ASN A 81 2.24 -17.00 -12.59
C ASN A 81 1.37 -17.34 -11.37
N VAL A 82 1.30 -18.63 -10.98
CA VAL A 82 0.56 -19.06 -9.77
C VAL A 82 1.13 -18.38 -8.52
N ALA A 83 2.45 -18.31 -8.37
CA ALA A 83 3.08 -17.68 -7.22
C ALA A 83 2.79 -16.17 -7.15
N HIS A 84 2.80 -15.46 -8.28
CA HIS A 84 2.42 -14.04 -8.31
C HIS A 84 0.93 -13.82 -8.01
N ILE A 85 0.04 -14.66 -8.53
CA ILE A 85 -1.39 -14.62 -8.19
C ILE A 85 -1.59 -14.87 -6.69
N TRP A 86 -0.88 -15.86 -6.14
CA TRP A 86 -0.91 -16.17 -4.71
C TRP A 86 -0.43 -14.98 -3.88
N MET A 87 0.65 -14.33 -4.29
CA MET A 87 1.15 -13.14 -3.60
C MET A 87 0.12 -12.01 -3.64
N LEU A 88 -0.47 -11.70 -4.81
CA LEU A 88 -1.56 -10.72 -4.92
C LEU A 88 -2.74 -11.03 -4.01
N LEU A 89 -3.12 -12.32 -3.91
CA LEU A 89 -4.18 -12.76 -3.01
C LEU A 89 -3.82 -12.52 -1.54
N THR A 90 -2.61 -12.91 -1.12
CA THR A 90 -2.14 -12.67 0.26
C THR A 90 -2.05 -11.19 0.60
N LEU A 91 -1.58 -10.35 -0.33
CA LEU A 91 -1.51 -8.91 -0.18
C LEU A 91 -2.91 -8.28 -0.07
N PHE A 92 -3.87 -8.76 -0.87
CA PHE A 92 -5.26 -8.32 -0.80
C PHE A 92 -5.87 -8.58 0.57
N PHE A 93 -5.77 -9.82 1.08
CA PHE A 93 -6.29 -10.15 2.40
C PHE A 93 -5.54 -9.45 3.54
N ALA A 94 -4.21 -9.29 3.42
CA ALA A 94 -3.42 -8.51 4.35
C ALA A 94 -3.88 -7.06 4.40
N SER A 95 -4.20 -6.47 3.25
CA SER A 95 -4.71 -5.09 3.14
C SER A 95 -6.08 -4.96 3.80
N ALA A 96 -7.00 -5.91 3.54
CA ALA A 96 -8.31 -5.93 4.19
C ALA A 96 -8.18 -6.03 5.72
N GLN A 97 -7.26 -6.87 6.20
CA GLN A 97 -7.04 -7.06 7.63
C GLN A 97 -6.28 -5.90 8.28
N ALA A 98 -5.43 -5.19 7.54
CA ALA A 98 -4.84 -3.93 7.97
C ALA A 98 -5.93 -2.86 8.20
N PHE A 99 -6.89 -2.72 7.26
CA PHE A 99 -8.04 -1.85 7.47
C PHE A 99 -8.91 -2.31 8.64
N ASN A 100 -9.21 -3.60 8.74
CA ASN A 100 -9.97 -4.18 9.86
C ASN A 100 -9.32 -3.88 11.22
N SER A 101 -7.98 -3.81 11.27
CA SER A 101 -7.24 -3.49 12.50
C SER A 101 -7.35 -2.02 12.93
N VAL A 102 -7.40 -1.08 11.96
CA VAL A 102 -7.51 0.36 12.26
C VAL A 102 -8.94 0.86 12.38
N LEU A 103 -9.90 0.17 11.77
CA LEU A 103 -11.31 0.55 11.90
C LEU A 103 -11.82 0.20 13.30
N PRO A 104 -12.69 1.03 13.89
CA PRO A 104 -13.53 0.64 15.02
C PRO A 104 -14.39 -0.57 14.64
N GLU A 105 -14.74 -1.42 15.62
CA GLU A 105 -15.45 -2.69 15.36
C GLU A 105 -16.89 -2.49 14.88
N GLY A 106 -17.50 -1.34 15.18
CA GLY A 106 -18.85 -1.01 14.75
C GLY A 106 -19.28 0.41 15.10
N GLY A 107 -20.54 0.72 14.81
CA GLY A 107 -21.18 2.01 15.13
C GLY A 107 -20.77 3.17 14.21
N LEU A 108 -21.11 4.39 14.63
CA LEU A 108 -20.89 5.60 13.84
C LEU A 108 -19.40 5.85 13.56
N LEU A 109 -18.51 5.54 14.52
CA LEU A 109 -17.07 5.70 14.32
C LEU A 109 -16.54 4.77 13.23
N HIS A 110 -17.04 3.54 13.15
CA HIS A 110 -16.70 2.62 12.06
C HIS A 110 -17.10 3.21 10.71
N TRP A 111 -18.32 3.74 10.60
CA TRP A 111 -18.81 4.35 9.37
C TRP A 111 -18.00 5.60 8.99
N LEU A 112 -17.73 6.49 9.94
CA LEU A 112 -16.98 7.73 9.72
C LEU A 112 -15.55 7.45 9.24
N PHE A 113 -14.83 6.54 9.92
CA PHE A 113 -13.49 6.15 9.50
C PHE A 113 -13.51 5.47 8.13
N SER A 114 -14.46 4.55 7.91
CA SER A 114 -14.60 3.86 6.62
C SER A 114 -14.85 4.85 5.48
N PHE A 115 -15.74 5.82 5.68
CA PHE A 115 -16.01 6.87 4.72
C PHE A 115 -14.77 7.73 4.46
N PHE A 116 -14.05 8.13 5.51
CA PHE A 116 -12.82 8.90 5.38
C PHE A 116 -11.75 8.14 4.56
N PHE A 117 -11.55 6.84 4.84
CA PHE A 117 -10.64 5.99 4.09
C PHE A 117 -11.09 5.81 2.64
N LEU A 118 -12.38 5.53 2.43
CA LEU A 118 -12.96 5.36 1.10
C LEU A 118 -12.75 6.62 0.26
N TRP A 119 -13.13 7.78 0.80
CA TRP A 119 -12.96 9.08 0.18
C TRP A 119 -11.50 9.38 -0.14
N THR A 120 -10.59 9.12 0.81
CA THR A 120 -9.16 9.35 0.63
C THR A 120 -8.58 8.46 -0.47
N LEU A 121 -8.86 7.15 -0.43
CA LEU A 121 -8.35 6.20 -1.43
C LEU A 121 -8.95 6.45 -2.81
N TRP A 122 -10.22 6.82 -2.88
CA TRP A 122 -10.90 7.16 -4.12
C TRP A 122 -10.25 8.38 -4.78
N ASN A 123 -10.08 9.47 -4.05
CA ASN A 123 -9.42 10.67 -4.57
C ASN A 123 -7.97 10.39 -4.98
N ASN A 124 -7.26 9.58 -4.20
CA ASN A 124 -5.88 9.20 -4.50
C ASN A 124 -5.74 8.37 -5.77
N GLN A 125 -6.79 7.71 -6.26
CA GLN A 125 -6.72 6.99 -7.54
C GLN A 125 -6.30 7.90 -8.68
N PHE A 126 -6.66 9.18 -8.65
CA PHE A 126 -6.40 10.13 -9.74
C PHE A 126 -5.06 10.87 -9.62
N SER A 127 -4.30 10.63 -8.55
CA SER A 127 -3.02 11.30 -8.31
C SER A 127 -1.85 10.46 -8.84
N SER A 128 -0.84 11.13 -9.40
CA SER A 128 0.44 10.50 -9.74
C SER A 128 1.28 10.34 -8.47
N PHE A 129 1.49 9.09 -8.06
CA PHE A 129 2.32 8.78 -6.90
C PHE A 129 3.55 7.98 -7.30
N ASP A 130 4.69 8.37 -6.73
CA ASP A 130 5.86 7.50 -6.66
C ASP A 130 5.67 6.44 -5.57
N PRO A 131 6.19 5.20 -5.75
CA PRO A 131 6.03 4.11 -4.78
C PRO A 131 6.44 4.51 -3.36
N ARG A 132 7.57 5.23 -3.21
CA ARG A 132 8.08 5.68 -1.90
C ARG A 132 7.15 6.70 -1.24
N ARG A 133 6.61 7.62 -2.04
CA ARG A 133 5.68 8.65 -1.56
C ARG A 133 4.37 8.02 -1.13
N LEU A 134 3.87 7.07 -1.92
CA LEU A 134 2.68 6.27 -1.62
C LEU A 134 2.84 5.51 -0.29
N LEU A 135 3.94 4.78 -0.12
CA LEU A 135 4.23 4.05 1.12
C LEU A 135 4.31 4.97 2.33
N ARG A 136 5.00 6.11 2.22
CA ARG A 136 5.09 7.09 3.30
C ARG A 136 3.71 7.63 3.67
N SER A 137 2.90 8.01 2.69
CA SER A 137 1.54 8.48 2.95
C SER A 137 0.66 7.41 3.59
N LEU A 138 0.80 6.15 3.16
CA LEU A 138 0.01 5.04 3.67
C LEU A 138 0.39 4.69 5.11
N ALA A 139 1.69 4.69 5.42
CA ALA A 139 2.18 4.50 6.78
C ALA A 139 1.66 5.60 7.73
N ILE A 140 1.68 6.86 7.29
CA ILE A 140 1.12 7.99 8.05
C ILE A 140 -0.39 7.84 8.23
N LEU A 141 -1.12 7.47 7.16
CA LEU A 141 -2.57 7.30 7.19
C LEU A 141 -2.99 6.21 8.19
N PHE A 142 -2.39 5.02 8.08
CA PHE A 142 -2.66 3.92 9.01
C PHE A 142 -2.23 4.24 10.44
N GLY A 143 -1.04 4.83 10.63
CA GLY A 143 -0.55 5.22 11.95
C GLY A 143 -1.46 6.23 12.63
N THR A 144 -1.90 7.24 11.88
CA THR A 144 -2.82 8.27 12.40
C THR A 144 -4.18 7.68 12.74
N ALA A 145 -4.74 6.83 11.87
CA ALA A 145 -6.00 6.15 12.13
C ALA A 145 -5.92 5.21 13.36
N PHE A 146 -4.81 4.48 13.51
CA PHE A 146 -4.57 3.61 14.65
C PHE A 146 -4.51 4.40 15.96
N VAL A 147 -3.74 5.48 16.01
CA VAL A 147 -3.65 6.37 17.17
C VAL A 147 -5.01 6.98 17.47
N LEU A 148 -5.72 7.48 16.46
CA LEU A 148 -7.03 8.10 16.64
C LEU A 148 -8.06 7.10 17.19
N LYS A 149 -8.09 5.85 16.69
CA LYS A 149 -8.92 4.77 17.25
C LYS A 149 -8.65 4.59 18.75
N HIS A 150 -7.38 4.45 19.14
CA HIS A 150 -7.02 4.20 20.54
C HIS A 150 -7.23 5.42 21.44
N MET A 151 -6.97 6.64 20.96
CA MET A 151 -7.25 7.88 21.70
C MET A 151 -8.76 8.09 21.91
N LEU A 152 -9.58 7.82 20.89
CA LEU A 152 -11.03 7.91 21.01
C LEU A 152 -11.58 6.86 21.98
N LEU A 153 -11.10 5.62 21.90
CA LEU A 153 -11.47 4.58 22.86
C LEU A 153 -11.04 4.95 24.28
N ALA A 154 -9.79 5.36 24.48
CA ALA A 154 -9.30 5.79 25.79
C ALA A 154 -10.13 6.95 26.37
N SER A 155 -10.52 7.91 25.54
CA SER A 155 -11.38 9.01 25.98
C SER A 155 -12.80 8.54 26.34
N LEU A 156 -13.37 7.58 25.62
CA LEU A 156 -14.70 7.04 25.90
C LEU A 156 -14.73 6.23 27.20
N TYR A 157 -13.65 5.51 27.51
CA TYR A 157 -13.52 4.72 28.74
C TYR A 157 -12.97 5.51 29.93
N SER A 158 -12.51 6.76 29.73
CA SER A 158 -12.03 7.61 30.82
C SER A 158 -13.17 8.05 31.76
N THR A 159 -12.94 7.89 33.06
CA THR A 159 -13.92 8.22 34.11
C THR A 159 -14.06 9.73 34.32
N GLU A 160 -13.04 10.52 33.95
CA GLU A 160 -13.01 11.98 34.04
C GLU A 160 -13.65 12.64 32.79
N GLY A 161 -14.67 13.47 33.02
CA GLY A 161 -15.51 14.07 31.98
C GLY A 161 -14.84 15.17 31.15
N GLY A 162 -13.95 14.80 30.24
CA GLY A 162 -13.36 15.74 29.26
C GLY A 162 -14.33 16.20 28.15
N TRP A 163 -14.03 17.33 27.49
CA TRP A 163 -14.81 17.84 26.34
C TRP A 163 -14.99 16.80 25.23
N LEU A 164 -13.98 15.96 24.99
CA LEU A 164 -14.06 14.85 24.04
C LEU A 164 -15.17 13.84 24.40
N ARG A 165 -15.42 13.57 25.67
CA ARG A 165 -16.53 12.70 26.12
C ARG A 165 -17.88 13.34 25.80
N ARG A 166 -18.00 14.66 25.86
CA ARG A 166 -19.24 15.35 25.46
C ARG A 166 -19.48 15.19 23.96
N VAL A 167 -18.47 15.44 23.13
CA VAL A 167 -18.58 15.29 21.67
C VAL A 167 -18.87 13.83 21.28
N ALA A 168 -18.11 12.89 21.83
CA ALA A 168 -18.30 11.48 21.57
C ALA A 168 -19.64 10.95 22.12
N GLY A 169 -20.03 11.40 23.31
CA GLY A 169 -21.33 11.11 23.91
C GLY A 169 -22.51 11.67 23.10
N THR A 170 -22.40 12.89 22.57
CA THR A 170 -23.44 13.48 21.69
C THR A 170 -23.54 12.76 20.35
N LEU A 171 -22.42 12.33 19.77
CA LEU A 171 -22.41 11.54 18.52
C LEU A 171 -22.98 10.13 18.73
N LEU A 172 -22.73 9.53 19.91
CA LEU A 172 -23.28 8.23 20.28
C LEU A 172 -24.77 8.29 20.64
N GLN A 173 -25.21 9.36 21.33
CA GLN A 173 -26.62 9.57 21.69
C GLN A 173 -27.50 9.95 20.50
N GLY A 174 -26.95 10.67 19.50
CA GLY A 174 -27.72 11.08 18.31
C GLY A 174 -28.06 9.93 17.35
N VAL A 175 -27.41 8.77 17.46
CA VAL A 175 -27.51 7.66 16.50
C VAL A 175 -27.63 6.30 17.22
N SER A 176 -28.16 6.27 18.45
CA SER A 176 -28.32 5.03 19.23
C SER A 176 -29.50 4.14 18.78
N LEU A 177 -29.85 4.15 17.50
CA LEU A 177 -30.69 3.10 16.90
C LEU A 177 -29.80 1.85 16.64
N GLY A 178 -29.38 1.18 17.73
CA GLY A 178 -29.04 -0.26 17.69
C GLY A 178 -27.59 -0.74 17.91
N THR A 179 -26.68 -0.02 18.59
CA THR A 179 -25.24 -0.41 18.62
C THR A 179 -24.55 -0.49 20.00
N LEU A 180 -25.29 -0.64 21.10
CA LEU A 180 -24.68 -0.70 22.44
C LEU A 180 -24.03 -2.05 22.82
N ASP A 181 -24.22 -3.11 22.02
CA ASP A 181 -23.53 -4.40 22.22
C ASP A 181 -22.24 -4.48 21.39
N ALA A 182 -21.34 -3.51 21.57
CA ALA A 182 -20.01 -3.64 20.99
C ALA A 182 -19.21 -4.70 21.79
N PRO A 183 -18.71 -5.77 21.16
CA PRO A 183 -17.98 -6.82 21.87
C PRO A 183 -16.76 -6.22 22.56
N THR A 184 -16.65 -6.43 23.87
CA THR A 184 -15.53 -5.93 24.65
C THR A 184 -14.33 -6.85 24.41
N PHE A 185 -13.33 -6.34 23.69
CA PHE A 185 -12.07 -7.07 23.46
C PHE A 185 -11.05 -6.72 24.54
N ALA A 186 -10.18 -7.69 24.85
CA ALA A 186 -9.08 -7.45 25.77
C ALA A 186 -8.05 -6.45 25.17
N PRO A 187 -7.30 -5.69 26.00
CA PRO A 187 -6.24 -4.80 25.53
C PRO A 187 -5.18 -5.49 24.65
N ALA A 188 -5.01 -6.81 24.80
CA ALA A 188 -4.17 -7.66 23.97
C ALA A 188 -4.45 -7.48 22.46
N THR A 189 -5.71 -7.27 22.09
CA THR A 189 -6.13 -6.99 20.71
C THR A 189 -5.43 -5.76 20.12
N GLY A 190 -5.24 -4.70 20.92
CA GLY A 190 -4.56 -3.49 20.46
C GLY A 190 -3.10 -3.73 20.09
N TYR A 191 -2.38 -4.54 20.88
CA TYR A 191 -0.99 -4.93 20.58
C TYR A 191 -0.90 -5.80 19.32
N ILE A 192 -1.85 -6.73 19.12
CA ILE A 192 -1.94 -7.53 17.90
C ILE A 192 -2.16 -6.62 16.69
N SER A 193 -3.09 -5.66 16.77
CA SER A 193 -3.34 -4.69 15.70
C SER A 193 -2.11 -3.81 15.40
N PHE A 194 -1.40 -3.34 16.44
CA PHE A 194 -0.16 -2.58 16.26
C PHE A 194 0.92 -3.38 15.53
N PHE A 195 1.16 -4.62 15.98
CA PHE A 195 2.14 -5.51 15.37
C PHE A 195 1.75 -5.85 13.93
N THR A 196 0.47 -6.15 13.68
CA THR A 196 -0.07 -6.42 12.35
C THR A 196 0.18 -5.25 11.39
N LEU A 197 -0.08 -4.02 11.83
CA LEU A 197 0.14 -2.83 10.99
C LEU A 197 1.62 -2.57 10.72
N THR A 198 2.45 -2.75 11.73
CA THR A 198 3.91 -2.63 11.57
C THR A 198 4.43 -3.66 10.57
N LEU A 199 3.97 -4.91 10.69
CA LEU A 199 4.30 -6.01 9.79
C LEU A 199 3.77 -5.73 8.37
N TYR A 200 2.56 -5.21 8.24
CA TYR A 200 1.99 -4.83 6.94
C TYR A 200 2.82 -3.76 6.23
N VAL A 201 3.15 -2.67 6.93
CA VAL A 201 3.96 -1.58 6.36
C VAL A 201 5.36 -2.08 6.02
N ALA A 202 5.99 -2.89 6.89
CA ALA A 202 7.28 -3.49 6.61
C ALA A 202 7.24 -4.42 5.37
N GLY A 203 6.17 -5.22 5.21
CA GLY A 203 5.96 -6.07 4.05
C GLY A 203 5.82 -5.26 2.75
N LEU A 204 5.09 -4.14 2.79
CA LEU A 204 4.98 -3.24 1.64
C LEU A 204 6.31 -2.53 1.29
N ILE A 205 7.10 -2.18 2.30
CA ILE A 205 8.44 -1.62 2.11
C ILE A 205 9.36 -2.67 1.46
N LEU A 206 9.32 -3.91 1.96
CA LEU A 206 10.09 -5.02 1.39
C LEU A 206 9.69 -5.29 -0.07
N LEU A 207 8.38 -5.26 -0.36
CA LEU A 207 7.85 -5.34 -1.73
C LEU A 207 8.40 -4.23 -2.63
N ALA A 208 8.48 -2.99 -2.14
CA ALA A 208 9.04 -1.88 -2.90
C ALA A 208 10.52 -2.05 -3.24
N PHE A 209 11.30 -2.62 -2.31
CA PHE A 209 12.72 -2.85 -2.52
C PHE A 209 12.96 -4.02 -3.48
N ALA A 210 12.23 -5.12 -3.32
CA ALA A 210 12.31 -6.28 -4.20
C ALA A 210 12.05 -5.94 -5.68
N GLY A 211 11.11 -5.04 -5.95
CA GLY A 211 10.80 -4.58 -7.31
C GLY A 211 11.79 -3.56 -7.90
N LYS A 212 12.62 -2.92 -7.08
CA LYS A 212 13.54 -1.86 -7.54
C LYS A 212 14.84 -2.42 -8.12
N ASP A 213 15.38 -3.49 -7.53
CA ASP A 213 16.68 -4.06 -7.90
C ASP A 213 16.73 -4.56 -9.36
N GLU A 214 15.61 -4.97 -9.94
CA GLU A 214 15.57 -5.39 -11.35
C GLU A 214 15.80 -4.22 -12.32
N THR A 215 15.19 -3.07 -12.01
CA THR A 215 15.32 -1.88 -12.85
C THR A 215 16.71 -1.29 -12.71
N ASP A 216 17.24 -1.23 -11.48
CA ASP A 216 18.60 -0.74 -11.23
C ASP A 216 19.67 -1.69 -11.81
N SER A 217 19.44 -3.02 -11.82
CA SER A 217 20.35 -3.99 -12.45
C SER A 217 20.45 -3.81 -13.97
N VAL A 218 19.33 -3.65 -14.67
CA VAL A 218 19.34 -3.44 -16.13
C VAL A 218 19.99 -2.11 -16.47
N VAL A 219 19.66 -1.04 -15.72
CA VAL A 219 20.27 0.28 -15.93
C VAL A 219 21.77 0.23 -15.64
N HIS A 220 22.22 -0.43 -14.57
CA HIS A 220 23.65 -0.60 -14.30
C HIS A 220 24.36 -1.39 -15.38
N GLN A 221 23.75 -2.45 -15.91
CA GLN A 221 24.34 -3.24 -16.98
C GLN A 221 24.52 -2.41 -18.26
N VAL A 222 23.49 -1.67 -18.68
CA VAL A 222 23.56 -0.78 -19.85
C VAL A 222 24.57 0.36 -19.65
N VAL A 223 24.64 0.92 -18.44
CA VAL A 223 25.61 1.99 -18.12
C VAL A 223 27.05 1.46 -18.12
N GLU A 224 27.29 0.25 -17.60
CA GLU A 224 28.61 -0.37 -17.65
C GLU A 224 28.99 -0.80 -19.07
N GLU A 225 28.05 -1.32 -19.86
CA GLU A 225 28.26 -1.61 -21.27
C GLU A 225 28.61 -0.33 -22.06
N TYR A 226 27.90 0.77 -21.79
CA TYR A 226 28.23 2.10 -22.34
C TYR A 226 29.62 2.58 -21.92
N ARG A 227 30.04 2.36 -20.67
CA ARG A 227 31.38 2.73 -20.20
C ARG A 227 32.50 1.93 -20.86
N GLN A 228 32.23 0.68 -21.20
CA GLN A 228 33.19 -0.22 -21.85
C GLN A 228 33.37 0.09 -23.35
N LEU A 229 32.44 0.83 -23.97
CA LEU A 229 32.56 1.22 -25.37
C LEU A 229 33.78 2.13 -25.63
N PRO A 230 34.41 2.05 -26.81
CA PRO A 230 35.38 3.03 -27.30
C PRO A 230 34.78 4.46 -27.31
N ALA A 231 35.63 5.48 -27.17
CA ALA A 231 35.17 6.88 -27.10
C ALA A 231 34.41 7.34 -28.36
N SER A 232 34.73 6.79 -29.53
CA SER A 232 34.01 7.03 -30.79
C SER A 232 32.56 6.54 -30.74
N ASP A 233 32.35 5.36 -30.16
CA ASP A 233 31.07 4.67 -30.18
C ASP A 233 30.13 5.23 -29.10
N ARG A 234 30.71 5.72 -27.99
CA ARG A 234 29.98 6.46 -26.95
C ARG A 234 29.33 7.73 -27.46
N LEU A 235 29.97 8.44 -28.40
CA LEU A 235 29.41 9.63 -29.03
C LEU A 235 28.24 9.28 -29.94
N ALA A 236 28.38 8.24 -30.76
CA ALA A 236 27.31 7.76 -31.64
C ALA A 236 26.05 7.31 -30.85
N VAL A 237 26.22 6.58 -29.75
CA VAL A 237 25.10 6.17 -28.87
C VAL A 237 24.45 7.39 -28.19
N ARG A 238 25.26 8.38 -27.77
CA ARG A 238 24.73 9.61 -27.15
C ARG A 238 23.90 10.42 -28.14
N ASP A 239 24.41 10.58 -29.36
CA ASP A 239 23.73 11.35 -30.40
C ASP A 239 22.44 10.64 -30.86
N ALA A 240 22.46 9.30 -30.97
CA ALA A 240 21.25 8.52 -31.25
C ALA A 240 20.15 8.64 -30.17
N ILE A 241 20.53 8.70 -28.88
CA ILE A 241 19.56 8.91 -27.77
C ILE A 241 18.98 10.34 -27.80
N LEU A 242 19.77 11.32 -28.23
CA LEU A 242 19.34 12.72 -28.33
C LEU A 242 18.44 12.96 -29.55
N ASP A 243 18.68 12.26 -30.66
CA ASP A 243 17.86 12.35 -31.88
C ASP A 243 16.47 11.68 -31.73
N ASP A 244 16.31 10.74 -30.79
CA ASP A 244 15.03 10.06 -30.53
C ASP A 244 14.10 10.85 -29.57
N GLN A 245 14.52 12.04 -29.12
CA GLN A 245 13.57 13.00 -28.52
C GLN A 245 12.81 13.72 -29.65
N PRO A 246 11.45 13.64 -29.68
CA PRO A 246 10.69 14.40 -30.67
C PRO A 246 10.97 15.89 -30.44
N ALA A 247 11.66 16.51 -31.39
CA ALA A 247 11.94 17.94 -31.36
C ALA A 247 10.63 18.71 -31.07
N PRO A 248 10.64 19.69 -30.15
CA PRO A 248 9.47 20.54 -29.97
C PRO A 248 9.17 21.18 -31.33
N LYS A 249 8.00 20.85 -31.91
CA LYS A 249 7.50 21.49 -33.12
C LYS A 249 7.30 22.97 -32.82
N ILE A 250 8.32 23.78 -33.06
CA ILE A 250 8.18 25.22 -33.16
C ILE A 250 7.47 25.44 -34.50
N GLU A 251 6.16 25.53 -34.44
CA GLU A 251 5.33 25.94 -35.58
C GLU A 251 5.62 27.42 -35.85
N VAL A 252 6.61 27.68 -36.71
CA VAL A 252 6.88 29.03 -37.22
C VAL A 252 5.73 29.41 -38.14
N LYS A 253 4.74 30.08 -37.55
CA LYS A 253 3.66 30.74 -38.28
C LYS A 253 4.26 31.92 -39.05
N ASN A 254 4.59 31.70 -40.32
CA ASN A 254 4.91 32.77 -41.26
C ASN A 254 3.73 33.74 -41.33
N ASP A 255 3.90 34.95 -40.79
CA ASP A 255 2.96 36.06 -40.89
C ASP A 255 3.32 36.91 -42.11
N PRO A 256 2.54 36.90 -43.20
CA PRO A 256 2.80 37.69 -44.38
C PRO A 256 2.16 39.09 -44.21
N ARG A 257 2.75 39.94 -43.36
CA ARG A 257 2.36 41.36 -43.28
C ARG A 257 3.53 42.29 -43.03
N ILE A 258 4.50 42.32 -43.95
CA ILE A 258 5.39 43.50 -44.08
C ILE A 258 5.73 43.71 -45.57
N PRO A 259 5.08 44.66 -46.27
CA PRO A 259 5.68 45.30 -47.42
C PRO A 259 6.62 46.42 -46.93
N THR A 260 7.88 46.28 -47.34
CA THR A 260 8.94 47.29 -47.27
C THR A 260 8.53 48.60 -47.94
N LYS A 261 8.73 49.71 -47.22
CA LYS A 261 9.12 50.99 -47.80
C LYS A 261 10.40 51.44 -47.12
#